data_AF-A0A2H6LN20-F1
#
_entry.id   AF-A0A2H6LN20-F1
#
_cell.length_a   1.000
_cell.length_b   1.000
_cell.length_c   1.000
_cell.angle_alpha   90.00
_cell.angle_beta   90.00
_cell.angle_gamma   90.00
#
_symmetry.space_group_name_H-M   'P 1'
#
loop_
_entity.id
_entity.type
_entity.pdbx_description
1 polymer ?
#
loop_
_entity_poly.entity_id
_entity_poly.type
_entity_poly.pdbx_seq_one_letter_code
_entity_poly.pdbx_strand_id
1 'polypeptide(L)' 'MNEAGNLTVYVAKKDLEEVVVKQTDGEAGKILTLANGWELEFPEIPDVANLPKTVEARRLA' A
#
# COMPACT_ATOMS: atom_id res chain seq x y z
N MET A 1 -16.02 -3.84 -9.11
CA MET A 1 -14.96 -3.89 -10.13
C MET A 1 -14.31 -2.53 -10.12
N ASN A 2 -13.05 -2.47 -9.73
CA ASN A 2 -12.29 -1.25 -9.59
C ASN A 2 -11.41 -1.22 -10.84
N GLU A 3 -11.39 -0.12 -11.60
CA GLU A 3 -10.84 -0.04 -12.97
C GLU A 3 -9.32 -0.28 -13.12
N ALA A 4 -8.62 -0.66 -12.06
CA ALA A 4 -7.25 -1.13 -12.10
C ALA A 4 -7.19 -2.44 -11.31
N GLY A 5 -6.66 -3.51 -11.92
CA GLY A 5 -6.46 -4.80 -11.24
C GLY A 5 -5.88 -4.59 -9.83
N ASN A 6 -6.40 -5.36 -8.88
CA ASN A 6 -6.17 -5.21 -7.44
C ASN A 6 -4.75 -4.72 -7.10
N LEU A 7 -4.63 -3.55 -6.45
CA LEU A 7 -3.34 -3.01 -6.01
C LEU A 7 -2.69 -4.00 -5.03
N THR A 8 -1.43 -4.37 -5.29
CA THR A 8 -0.63 -5.22 -4.40
C THR A 8 0.54 -4.43 -3.82
N VAL A 9 0.92 -4.80 -2.60
CA VAL A 9 2.09 -4.24 -1.92
C VAL A 9 3.05 -5.36 -1.58
N TYR A 10 4.31 -5.18 -1.97
CA TYR A 10 5.42 -6.05 -1.59
C TYR A 10 6.28 -5.42 -0.49
N VAL A 11 6.41 -6.10 0.64
CA VAL A 11 7.22 -5.69 1.80
C VAL A 11 8.51 -6.50 1.84
N ALA A 12 9.57 -5.97 1.23
CA ALA A 12 10.86 -6.66 1.08
C ALA A 12 11.46 -7.20 2.40
N LYS A 13 11.35 -6.44 3.51
CA LYS A 13 11.87 -6.87 4.82
C LYS A 13 11.19 -8.12 5.39
N LYS A 14 10.03 -8.47 4.86
CA LYS A 14 9.16 -9.53 5.37
C LYS A 14 8.91 -10.61 4.31
N ASP A 15 9.44 -10.40 3.10
CA ASP A 15 9.19 -11.24 1.93
C ASP A 15 7.69 -11.54 1.77
N LEU A 16 6.88 -10.47 1.85
CA LEU A 16 5.43 -10.54 1.93
C LEU A 16 4.83 -9.71 0.79
N GLU A 17 3.99 -10.34 -0.03
CA GLU A 17 3.15 -9.67 -1.02
C GLU A 17 1.69 -9.84 -0.64
N GLU A 18 0.94 -8.74 -0.57
CA GLU A 18 -0.47 -8.76 -0.19
C GLU A 18 -1.30 -7.78 -1.00
N VAL A 19 -2.58 -8.11 -1.16
CA VAL A 19 -3.56 -7.23 -1.82
C VAL A 19 -4.01 -6.13 -0.86
N VAL A 20 -4.18 -4.93 -1.40
CA VAL A 20 -4.76 -3.81 -0.67
C VAL A 20 -6.28 -3.96 -0.66
N VAL A 21 -6.87 -4.06 0.53
CA VAL A 21 -8.33 -4.20 0.72
C VAL A 21 -9.00 -2.89 1.11
N LYS A 22 -8.23 -1.90 1.58
CA LYS A 22 -8.73 -0.59 1.97
C LYS A 22 -7.65 0.47 1.80
N GLN A 23 -8.07 1.68 1.46
CA GLN A 23 -7.22 2.86 1.41
C GLN A 23 -7.92 3.99 2.17
N THR A 24 -7.19 4.67 3.06
CA THR A 24 -7.69 5.83 3.82
C THR A 24 -6.65 6.95 3.84
N ASP A 25 -7.09 8.15 4.21
CA ASP A 25 -6.20 9.26 4.51
C ASP A 25 -5.46 9.01 5.83
N GLY A 26 -4.14 9.25 5.83
CA GLY A 26 -3.27 9.24 7.00
C GLY A 26 -2.82 10.66 7.35
N GLU A 27 -1.95 10.79 8.34
CA GLU A 27 -1.43 12.10 8.76
C GLU A 27 -0.35 12.58 7.79
N ALA A 28 0.49 11.66 7.31
CA ALA A 28 1.59 11.97 6.39
C ALA A 28 1.26 11.66 4.93
N GLY A 29 0.10 11.06 4.63
CA GLY A 29 -0.27 10.65 3.27
C GLY A 29 -1.48 9.72 3.25
N LYS A 30 -1.30 8.48 2.80
CA LYS A 30 -2.37 7.48 2.71
C LYS A 30 -2.00 6.22 3.47
N ILE A 31 -2.99 5.63 4.12
CA ILE A 31 -2.86 4.33 4.80
C ILE A 31 -3.46 3.27 3.88
N LEU A 32 -2.68 2.23 3.60
CA LEU A 32 -3.12 1.05 2.87
C LEU A 32 -3.28 -0.10 3.86
N THR A 33 -4.50 -0.65 3.94
CA THR A 33 -4.77 -1.87 4.70
C THR A 33 -4.64 -3.06 3.76
N LEU A 34 -3.79 -4.01 4.13
CA LEU A 34 -3.54 -5.26 3.41
C LEU A 34 -4.54 -6.35 3.85
N ALA A 35 -4.76 -7.36 3.00
CA ALA A 35 -5.69 -8.46 3.30
C ALA A 35 -5.33 -9.24 4.58
N ASN A 36 -4.04 -9.29 4.93
CA ASN A 36 -3.57 -9.89 6.17
C ASN A 36 -3.76 -9.01 7.43
N GLY A 37 -4.39 -7.84 7.29
CA GLY A 37 -4.69 -6.90 8.37
C GLY A 37 -3.59 -5.88 8.67
N TRP A 38 -2.48 -5.86 7.95
CA TRP A 38 -1.44 -4.84 8.16
C TRP A 38 -1.86 -3.48 7.63
N GLU A 39 -1.47 -2.43 8.34
CA GLU A 39 -1.65 -1.06 7.90
C GLU A 39 -0.29 -0.41 7.65
N LEU A 40 -0.12 0.09 6.42
CA LEU A 40 1.09 0.76 5.96
C LEU A 40 0.74 2.20 5.57
N GLU A 41 1.38 3.16 6.20
CA GLU A 41 1.30 4.57 5.84
C GLU A 41 2.36 4.89 4.78
N PHE A 42 1.87 5.32 3.63
CA PHE A 42 2.65 5.79 2.50
C PHE A 42 2.60 7.33 2.49
N PRO A 43 3.75 8.03 2.45
CA PRO A 43 3.75 9.49 2.40
C PRO A 43 3.14 10.04 1.09
N GLU A 44 3.18 9.23 0.03
CA GLU A 44 2.59 9.55 -1.27
C GLU A 44 2.13 8.23 -1.92
N ILE A 45 0.93 8.22 -2.52
CA ILE A 45 0.52 7.10 -3.37
C ILE A 45 1.04 7.37 -4.77
N PRO A 46 1.83 6.45 -5.36
CA PRO A 46 2.26 6.59 -6.74
C PRO A 46 1.04 6.59 -7.67
N ASP A 47 1.04 7.48 -8.66
CA ASP A 47 0.12 7.33 -9.79
C ASP A 47 0.28 5.94 -10.43
N VAL A 48 -0.81 5.39 -10.95
CA VAL A 48 -0.81 4.07 -11.61
C VAL A 48 0.25 3.98 -12.73
N ALA A 49 0.49 5.09 -13.44
CA ALA A 49 1.51 5.19 -14.48
C ALA A 49 2.95 5.02 -13.94
N ASN A 50 3.17 5.22 -12.64
CA ASN A 50 4.46 5.13 -11.98
C ASN A 50 4.65 3.81 -11.21
N LEU A 51 3.72 2.85 -11.33
CA LEU A 51 3.86 1.53 -10.71
C LEU A 51 4.63 0.55 -11.62
N PRO A 52 5.47 -0.33 -11.07
CA PRO A 52 5.77 -0.49 -9.64
C PRO A 52 6.77 0.55 -9.11
N LYS A 53 6.53 1.09 -7.91
CA LYS A 53 7.41 2.05 -7.22
C LYS A 53 7.75 1.55 -5.82
N THR A 54 9.04 1.51 -5.49
CA THR A 54 9.52 1.22 -4.13
C THR A 54 9.57 2.51 -3.33
N VAL A 55 9.01 2.50 -2.13
CA VAL A 55 9.03 3.64 -1.20
C VAL A 55 9.23 3.15 0.23
N GLU A 56 9.72 4.03 1.09
CA GLU A 56 9.74 3.79 2.53
C GLU A 56 8.35 4.10 3.09
N ALA A 57 7.61 3.05 3.44
CA ALA A 57 6.33 3.14 4.13
C ALA A 57 6.49 2.78 5.61
N ARG A 58 5.69 3.40 6.48
CA ARG A 58 5.68 3.12 7.91
C ARG A 58 4.57 2.12 8.23
N ARG A 59 4.87 1.05 8.97
CA ARG A 59 3.83 0.16 9.50
C ARG A 59 3.20 0.78 10.76
N LEU A 60 1.87 0.81 10.82
CA LEU A 60 1.10 1.40 11.92
C LEU A 60 0.60 0.37 12.95
N ALA A 61 0.29 -0.85 12.53
CA ALA A 61 -0.14 -1.96 13.37
C ALA A 61 0.38 -3.30 12.84
#